data_AF-A0A1Q4UX01-F1
#
_entry.id   AF-A0A1Q4UX01-F1
#
_cell.length_a   1.000
_cell.length_b   1.000
_cell.length_c   1.000
_cell.angle_alpha   90.00
_cell.angle_beta   90.00
_cell.angle_gamma   90.00
#
_symmetry.space_group_name_H-M   'P 1'
#
loop_
_entity.id
_entity.type
_entity.pdbx_description
1 polymer ?
#
loop_
_entity_poly.entity_id
_entity_poly.type
_entity_poly.pdbx_seq_one_letter_code
_entity_poly.pdbx_strand_id
1 'polypeptide(L)'
;MTKAKFEPWLGHCHFVRDLGNDHETDVGFMAETATVRETLSGVVAVWAENRDAYETVLRAHVSETKTGDAEGPLRLLWAEDVMPATEWMVRHAREKQALHLARQVHDLHRVELGGLANAASTAPEPQNWLEIQEITGIAPLDAQFGVHPRKTVPDALFGPLFGDVAPSDAEIAFYGDTENVPPLKTYAVIDAAKLTGGFSELENCEMPWRCMFKGKAAIELADVAPYLIELDPDADFTRILFTQDPDAHEQATTRHLWHREPAIYIRSRATIDDIHSHFRKYTRVRDEQEQWYYLRFWEPRETVNLFSLIRHERENVAGLLHPRDQVPIRAIYAPVGSSLFKISSRIDCDVEKAPFILTAEKRAGLGRQQQDRFAHEFGEKLFGIAPLHFKRLGIASVGPVVEMIETVAKNCRDKGFVHRNEIAKIATMSAFFGTGFLQDARVQSLAESCLYQSGHSPVLRVQKFEAAFQASQLPGILMANATLKQLLPMLEQGMAEKSPGPDQVREQFSAFVPGKNTNSFVGQCREAWEKHGLVSETQQAAHMICALVFTPFFLDDPLQSVLADLFARQPPDRLFASLKTEFLRRLEIA
;
A
#
# COMPACT_ATOMS: atom_id res chain seq x y z
N MET A 1 36.96 -16.05 -9.23
CA MET A 1 36.07 -17.14 -8.81
C MET A 1 36.19 -17.29 -7.30
N THR A 2 35.31 -16.63 -6.56
CA THR A 2 35.18 -16.77 -5.10
C THR A 2 34.58 -18.14 -4.82
N LYS A 3 35.23 -18.92 -3.94
CA LYS A 3 34.78 -20.25 -3.51
C LYS A 3 33.38 -20.12 -2.91
N ALA A 4 32.42 -20.93 -3.36
CA ALA A 4 31.07 -20.94 -2.78
C ALA A 4 31.17 -21.23 -1.27
N LYS A 5 30.66 -20.30 -0.45
CA LYS A 5 30.75 -20.38 1.01
C LYS A 5 29.43 -20.95 1.52
N PHE A 6 29.45 -22.21 1.95
CA PHE A 6 28.31 -22.80 2.63
C PHE A 6 28.16 -22.16 4.02
N GLU A 7 26.93 -21.79 4.36
CA GLU A 7 26.55 -21.28 5.68
C GLU A 7 25.09 -21.65 6.01
N PRO A 8 24.62 -21.43 7.24
CA PRO A 8 23.22 -21.65 7.59
C PRO A 8 22.35 -20.56 6.96
N TRP A 9 21.33 -20.97 6.23
CA TRP A 9 20.28 -20.12 5.68
C TRP A 9 18.96 -20.44 6.39
N LEU A 10 18.14 -19.42 6.58
CA LEU A 10 16.82 -19.52 7.20
C LEU A 10 15.77 -19.03 6.21
N GLY A 11 14.58 -19.64 6.24
CA GLY A 11 13.43 -19.23 5.43
C GLY A 11 12.11 -19.59 6.09
N HIS A 12 11.11 -18.72 5.95
CA HIS A 12 9.72 -19.06 6.27
C HIS A 12 9.18 -19.95 5.16
N CYS A 13 8.89 -21.19 5.48
CA CYS A 13 8.53 -22.20 4.50
C CYS A 13 7.07 -22.63 4.68
N HIS A 14 6.38 -22.80 3.56
CA HIS A 14 4.99 -23.25 3.51
C HIS A 14 4.92 -24.61 2.83
N PHE A 15 4.27 -25.55 3.47
CA PHE A 15 4.18 -26.95 3.09
C PHE A 15 2.72 -27.38 2.92
N VAL A 16 2.52 -28.42 2.13
CA VAL A 16 1.27 -29.20 2.11
C VAL A 16 1.57 -30.62 2.53
N ARG A 17 0.65 -31.18 3.32
CA ARG A 17 0.63 -32.57 3.74
C ARG A 17 -0.66 -33.21 3.22
N ASP A 18 -0.53 -34.29 2.46
CA ASP A 18 -1.66 -35.09 2.02
C ASP A 18 -2.05 -36.06 3.15
N LEU A 19 -3.22 -35.87 3.75
CA LEU A 19 -3.79 -36.80 4.73
C LEU A 19 -4.55 -37.88 3.93
N GLY A 20 -3.96 -39.07 3.81
CA GLY A 20 -4.59 -40.19 3.09
C GLY A 20 -5.94 -40.55 3.71
N ASN A 21 -6.97 -40.75 2.88
CA ASN A 21 -8.26 -41.30 3.31
C ASN A 21 -8.10 -42.81 3.53
N ASP A 22 -7.78 -43.24 4.75
CA ASP A 22 -8.07 -44.60 5.19
C ASP A 22 -9.51 -44.63 5.71
N HIS A 23 -10.48 -44.82 4.82
CA HIS A 23 -11.73 -45.55 5.11
C HIS A 23 -12.46 -45.87 3.79
N GLU A 24 -12.33 -47.11 3.33
CA GLU A 24 -13.33 -47.74 2.47
C GLU A 24 -14.66 -47.81 3.23
N THR A 25 -15.63 -47.00 2.84
CA THR A 25 -17.05 -47.33 3.04
C THR A 25 -17.74 -47.32 1.69
N ASP A 26 -18.02 -48.53 1.24
CA ASP A 26 -18.79 -48.91 0.07
C ASP A 26 -20.25 -48.45 0.20
N VAL A 27 -20.60 -47.28 -0.34
CA VAL A 27 -21.96 -46.99 -0.83
C VAL A 27 -21.85 -46.00 -1.99
N GLY A 28 -22.16 -46.46 -3.21
CA GLY A 28 -22.03 -45.67 -4.42
C GLY A 28 -22.99 -44.48 -4.50
N PHE A 29 -22.44 -43.28 -4.72
CA PHE A 29 -23.00 -42.19 -5.53
C PHE A 29 -21.86 -41.19 -5.77
N MET A 30 -21.79 -40.62 -6.98
CA MET A 30 -20.67 -39.78 -7.42
C MET A 30 -20.48 -38.54 -6.51
N ALA A 31 -19.33 -38.49 -5.83
CA ALA A 31 -18.78 -37.29 -5.23
C ALA A 31 -17.26 -37.28 -5.49
N GLU A 32 -16.76 -36.20 -6.08
CA GLU A 32 -15.32 -35.88 -6.10
C GLU A 32 -14.84 -35.83 -4.64
N THR A 33 -14.12 -36.86 -4.20
CA THR A 33 -13.54 -36.91 -2.86
C THR A 33 -12.39 -35.90 -2.81
N ALA A 34 -12.66 -34.73 -2.24
CA ALA A 34 -11.63 -33.77 -1.87
C ALA A 34 -10.66 -34.46 -0.89
N THR A 35 -9.43 -34.70 -1.34
CA THR A 35 -8.33 -35.06 -0.43
C THR A 35 -8.15 -33.92 0.55
N VAL A 36 -8.30 -34.20 1.85
CA VAL A 36 -8.07 -33.19 2.88
C VAL A 36 -6.58 -32.87 2.89
N ARG A 37 -6.23 -31.68 2.39
CA ARG A 37 -4.85 -31.18 2.36
C ARG A 37 -4.64 -30.27 3.56
N GLU A 38 -3.70 -30.63 4.42
CA GLU A 38 -3.26 -29.77 5.51
C GLU A 38 -2.14 -28.85 5.00
N THR A 39 -2.29 -27.54 5.18
CA THR A 39 -1.22 -26.57 4.89
C THR A 39 -0.49 -26.26 6.18
N LEU A 40 0.83 -26.42 6.18
CA LEU A 40 1.69 -26.22 7.34
C LEU A 40 2.69 -25.10 7.06
N SER A 41 3.02 -24.26 8.02
CA SER A 41 4.06 -23.24 7.88
C SER A 41 5.02 -23.23 9.08
N GLY A 42 6.27 -22.83 8.84
CA GLY A 42 7.29 -22.74 9.88
C GLY A 42 8.63 -22.24 9.37
N VAL A 43 9.52 -21.90 10.30
CA VAL A 43 10.90 -21.51 9.97
C VAL A 43 11.75 -22.76 9.77
N VAL A 44 12.53 -22.79 8.69
CA VAL A 44 13.42 -23.90 8.36
C VAL A 44 14.84 -23.39 8.21
N ALA A 45 15.80 -24.14 8.75
CA ALA A 45 17.21 -23.91 8.52
C ALA A 45 17.73 -24.89 7.47
N VAL A 46 18.57 -24.41 6.55
CA VAL A 46 19.23 -25.23 5.52
C VAL A 46 20.69 -24.83 5.41
N TRP A 47 21.57 -25.83 5.33
CA TRP A 47 22.98 -25.62 5.02
C TRP A 47 23.16 -25.46 3.50
N ALA A 48 23.31 -24.22 3.04
CA ALA A 48 23.30 -23.88 1.62
C ALA A 48 24.38 -22.83 1.26
N GLU A 49 24.72 -22.78 -0.02
CA GLU A 49 25.68 -21.81 -0.58
C GLU A 49 25.02 -20.53 -1.11
N ASN A 50 23.72 -20.60 -1.44
CA ASN A 50 22.91 -19.49 -1.96
C ASN A 50 21.42 -19.84 -1.85
N ARG A 51 20.55 -18.90 -2.22
CA ARG A 51 19.09 -19.05 -2.19
C ARG A 51 18.57 -20.20 -3.08
N ASP A 52 19.15 -20.42 -4.26
CA ASP A 52 18.68 -21.49 -5.16
C ASP A 52 19.04 -22.87 -4.60
N ALA A 53 20.21 -22.99 -3.98
CA ALA A 53 20.64 -24.18 -3.28
C ALA A 53 19.77 -24.48 -2.03
N TYR A 54 19.29 -23.44 -1.33
CA TYR A 54 18.39 -23.58 -0.18
C TYR A 54 17.13 -24.38 -0.55
N GLU A 55 16.40 -23.93 -1.58
CA GLU A 55 15.15 -24.61 -1.99
C GLU A 55 15.42 -26.00 -2.54
N THR A 56 16.50 -26.17 -3.30
CA THR A 56 16.88 -27.46 -3.88
C THR A 56 17.16 -28.50 -2.79
N VAL A 57 17.96 -28.14 -1.78
CA VAL A 57 18.29 -29.02 -0.65
C VAL A 57 17.05 -29.32 0.19
N LEU A 58 16.19 -28.31 0.44
CA LEU A 58 14.96 -28.49 1.21
C LEU A 58 13.95 -29.40 0.50
N ARG A 59 13.73 -29.22 -0.80
CA ARG A 59 12.84 -30.07 -1.60
C ARG A 59 13.31 -31.52 -1.64
N ALA A 60 14.61 -31.73 -1.81
CA ALA A 60 15.21 -33.07 -1.77
C ALA A 60 15.00 -33.72 -0.39
N HIS A 61 15.31 -33.01 0.70
CA HIS A 61 15.14 -33.50 2.06
C HIS A 61 13.69 -33.93 2.29
N VAL A 62 12.72 -33.04 2.07
CA VAL A 62 11.30 -33.29 2.34
C VAL A 62 10.70 -34.40 1.45
N SER A 63 11.30 -34.66 0.28
CA SER A 63 10.92 -35.81 -0.57
C SER A 63 11.50 -37.16 -0.10
N GLU A 64 12.62 -37.13 0.64
CA GLU A 64 13.31 -38.30 1.17
C GLU A 64 12.86 -38.66 2.58
N THR A 65 12.43 -37.68 3.40
CA THR A 65 11.87 -37.91 4.73
C THR A 65 10.50 -38.59 4.60
N LYS A 66 10.49 -39.92 4.58
CA LYS A 66 9.34 -40.68 5.08
C LYS A 66 9.27 -40.41 6.57
N THR A 67 8.48 -39.42 6.99
CA THR A 67 8.17 -39.21 8.40
C THR A 67 7.58 -40.51 8.95
N GLY A 68 8.40 -41.28 9.66
CA GLY A 68 7.93 -42.34 10.53
C GLY A 68 7.00 -41.70 11.55
N ASP A 69 5.87 -42.35 11.79
CA ASP A 69 4.75 -41.95 12.64
C ASP A 69 3.66 -41.12 11.93
N ALA A 70 2.58 -41.83 11.57
CA ALA A 70 1.18 -41.41 11.37
C ALA A 70 0.82 -40.18 10.49
N GLU A 71 1.78 -39.39 10.01
CA GLU A 71 1.54 -38.14 9.29
C GLU A 71 2.08 -38.24 7.84
N GLY A 72 1.23 -37.94 6.85
CA GLY A 72 1.51 -38.11 5.42
C GLY A 72 2.70 -37.29 4.88
N PRO A 73 3.11 -37.50 3.61
CA PRO A 73 4.28 -36.86 3.03
C PRO A 73 4.10 -35.33 2.97
N LEU A 74 5.10 -34.61 3.47
CA LEU A 74 5.20 -33.16 3.34
C LEU A 74 5.68 -32.79 1.94
N ARG A 75 5.23 -31.64 1.41
CA ARG A 75 5.71 -31.06 0.16
C ARG A 75 5.86 -29.56 0.30
N LEU A 76 7.04 -29.03 0.02
CA LEU A 76 7.28 -27.57 0.01
C LEU A 76 6.48 -26.92 -1.13
N LEU A 77 5.62 -25.96 -0.79
CA LEU A 77 4.95 -25.09 -1.77
C LEU A 77 5.88 -23.95 -2.18
N TRP A 78 6.21 -23.05 -1.25
CA TRP A 78 7.12 -21.93 -1.45
C TRP A 78 7.89 -21.60 -0.16
N ALA A 79 8.98 -20.84 -0.31
CA ALA A 79 9.75 -20.28 0.79
C ALA A 79 9.89 -18.76 0.61
N GLU A 80 9.67 -18.01 1.67
CA GLU A 80 9.81 -16.55 1.74
C GLU A 80 10.88 -16.15 2.76
N ASP A 81 11.37 -14.91 2.65
CA ASP A 81 12.43 -14.36 3.51
C ASP A 81 13.69 -15.24 3.62
N VAL A 82 14.02 -15.98 2.56
CA VAL A 82 15.20 -16.85 2.51
C VAL A 82 16.50 -16.03 2.49
N MET A 83 17.28 -16.10 3.57
CA MET A 83 18.54 -15.36 3.73
C MET A 83 19.53 -16.08 4.67
N PRO A 84 20.82 -15.70 4.66
CA PRO A 84 21.79 -16.22 5.62
C PRO A 84 21.39 -15.91 7.07
N ALA A 85 21.70 -16.82 8.00
CA ALA A 85 21.32 -16.68 9.41
C ALA A 85 21.84 -15.37 10.06
N THR A 86 22.99 -14.88 9.61
CA THR A 86 23.53 -13.58 10.07
C THR A 86 22.66 -12.40 9.65
N GLU A 87 22.07 -12.45 8.46
CA GLU A 87 21.15 -11.41 7.98
C GLU A 87 19.76 -11.55 8.61
N TRP A 88 19.31 -12.79 8.81
CA TRP A 88 18.08 -13.10 9.55
C TRP A 88 18.09 -12.51 10.96
N MET A 89 19.23 -12.59 11.67
CA MET A 89 19.37 -11.98 13.00
C MET A 89 19.17 -10.47 13.01
N VAL A 90 19.45 -9.78 11.91
CA VAL A 90 19.27 -8.33 11.78
C VAL A 90 17.79 -8.01 11.51
N ARG A 91 17.14 -8.78 10.63
CA ARG A 91 15.76 -8.50 10.18
C ARG A 91 14.67 -9.06 11.09
N HIS A 92 14.93 -10.20 11.74
CA HIS A 92 13.99 -10.96 12.57
C HIS A 92 14.50 -11.14 14.01
N ALA A 93 15.03 -10.06 14.62
CA ALA A 93 15.69 -10.11 15.94
C ALA A 93 14.84 -10.68 17.09
N ARG A 94 13.51 -10.74 16.93
CA ARG A 94 12.57 -11.29 17.92
C ARG A 94 12.37 -12.81 17.80
N GLU A 95 12.77 -13.44 16.68
CA GLU A 95 12.60 -14.87 16.41
C GLU A 95 13.77 -15.71 16.97
N LYS A 96 13.94 -15.71 18.29
CA LYS A 96 15.07 -16.39 18.96
C LYS A 96 15.17 -17.89 18.67
N GLN A 97 14.05 -18.54 18.34
CA GLN A 97 13.99 -19.97 17.99
C GLN A 97 14.71 -20.27 16.67
N ALA A 98 14.68 -19.35 15.69
CA ALA A 98 15.33 -19.53 14.40
C ALA A 98 16.86 -19.65 14.53
N LEU A 99 17.46 -18.98 15.52
CA LEU A 99 18.89 -19.10 15.82
C LEU A 99 19.27 -20.50 16.32
N HIS A 100 18.36 -21.19 17.01
CA HIS A 100 18.61 -22.56 17.45
C HIS A 100 18.66 -23.50 16.24
N LEU A 101 17.72 -23.36 15.30
CA LEU A 101 17.67 -24.14 14.06
C LEU A 101 18.93 -23.92 13.21
N ALA A 102 19.36 -22.67 13.04
CA ALA A 102 20.57 -22.34 12.28
C ALA A 102 21.85 -22.95 12.88
N ARG A 103 21.89 -23.22 14.19
CA ARG A 103 23.03 -23.88 14.86
C ARG A 103 23.03 -25.39 14.69
N GLN A 104 21.90 -25.98 14.30
CA GLN A 104 21.77 -27.42 14.12
C GLN A 104 22.18 -27.85 12.71
N VAL A 105 22.11 -26.95 11.72
CA VAL A 105 22.47 -27.29 10.34
C VAL A 105 23.96 -27.16 10.04
N HIS A 106 24.51 -28.18 9.38
CA HIS A 106 25.88 -28.23 8.87
C HIS A 106 25.99 -29.24 7.71
N ASP A 107 27.20 -29.53 7.26
CA ASP A 107 27.50 -30.41 6.12
C ASP A 107 26.89 -31.82 6.20
N LEU A 108 26.83 -32.42 7.39
CA LEU A 108 26.25 -33.74 7.66
C LEU A 108 24.78 -33.67 8.12
N HIS A 109 24.27 -32.50 8.49
CA HIS A 109 22.88 -32.26 8.88
C HIS A 109 22.33 -31.06 8.12
N ARG A 110 21.88 -31.30 6.89
CA ARG A 110 21.68 -30.21 5.92
C ARG A 110 20.38 -29.43 6.08
N VAL A 111 19.37 -29.98 6.75
CA VAL A 111 18.05 -29.36 6.92
C VAL A 111 17.57 -29.61 8.34
N GLU A 112 17.06 -28.56 8.98
CA GLU A 112 16.36 -28.63 10.26
C GLU A 112 15.02 -27.91 10.13
N LEU A 113 13.93 -28.63 10.39
CA LEU A 113 12.58 -28.08 10.37
C LEU A 113 12.21 -27.56 11.76
N GLY A 114 11.83 -26.28 11.87
CA GLY A 114 11.20 -25.76 13.08
C GLY A 114 9.81 -26.37 13.30
N GLY A 115 9.18 -26.03 14.42
CA GLY A 115 7.79 -26.44 14.68
C GLY A 115 6.87 -25.98 13.55
N LEU A 116 6.29 -26.93 12.82
CA LEU A 116 5.37 -26.67 11.73
C LEU A 116 3.96 -26.46 12.30
N ALA A 117 3.39 -25.28 12.14
CA ALA A 117 2.03 -24.96 12.55
C ALA A 117 1.07 -25.13 11.37
N ASN A 118 -0.10 -25.71 11.60
CA ASN A 118 -1.16 -25.72 10.60
C ASN A 118 -1.63 -24.29 10.35
N ALA A 119 -1.79 -23.89 9.08
CA ALA A 119 -2.29 -22.57 8.70
C ALA A 119 -3.70 -22.29 9.27
N ALA A 120 -4.43 -23.35 9.67
CA ALA A 120 -5.71 -23.25 10.38
C ALA A 120 -5.60 -23.34 11.92
N SER A 121 -4.42 -23.62 12.48
CA SER A 121 -4.17 -23.69 13.93
C SER A 121 -3.53 -22.40 14.41
N THR A 122 -4.39 -21.47 14.79
CA THR A 122 -4.19 -20.36 15.72
C THR A 122 -2.87 -20.41 16.53
N ALA A 123 -1.84 -19.73 16.03
CA ALA A 123 -1.15 -18.82 16.94
C ALA A 123 -2.26 -17.94 17.56
N PRO A 124 -2.32 -17.74 18.89
CA PRO A 124 -3.34 -16.86 19.46
C PRO A 124 -3.28 -15.56 18.67
N GLU A 125 -4.42 -15.14 18.09
CA GLU A 125 -4.44 -13.88 17.36
C GLU A 125 -3.79 -12.83 18.25
N PRO A 126 -2.82 -12.08 17.72
CA PRO A 126 -2.08 -11.14 18.55
C PRO A 126 -3.09 -10.27 19.27
N GLN A 127 -3.03 -10.27 20.61
CA GLN A 127 -4.05 -9.63 21.43
C GLN A 127 -4.29 -8.20 20.94
N ASN A 128 -5.53 -7.89 20.60
CA ASN A 128 -5.91 -6.54 20.20
C ASN A 128 -6.11 -5.70 21.46
N TRP A 129 -5.30 -4.65 21.62
CA TRP A 129 -5.32 -3.73 22.76
C TRP A 129 -6.21 -2.51 22.53
N LEU A 130 -6.85 -2.42 21.36
CA LEU A 130 -7.71 -1.32 20.96
C LEU A 130 -9.12 -1.80 20.63
N GLU A 131 -10.06 -0.89 20.83
CA GLU A 131 -11.37 -0.95 20.20
C GLU A 131 -11.45 0.21 19.20
N ILE A 132 -11.61 -0.13 17.92
CA ILE A 132 -11.84 0.82 16.83
C ILE A 132 -13.24 0.56 16.30
N GLN A 133 -14.14 1.51 16.53
CA GLN A 133 -15.53 1.43 16.10
C GLN A 133 -15.80 2.50 15.05
N GLU A 134 -16.33 2.09 13.90
CA GLU A 134 -16.82 3.02 12.89
C GLU A 134 -18.28 3.42 13.18
N ILE A 135 -18.53 4.72 13.23
CA ILE A 135 -19.86 5.31 13.30
C ILE A 135 -20.17 5.86 11.90
N THR A 136 -21.09 5.21 11.17
CA THR A 136 -21.44 5.56 9.80
C THR A 136 -22.70 6.45 9.74
N GLY A 137 -22.94 7.07 8.59
CA GLY A 137 -24.18 7.81 8.33
C GLY A 137 -24.25 9.15 9.04
N ILE A 138 -23.10 9.77 9.34
CA ILE A 138 -23.05 11.10 9.96
C ILE A 138 -23.28 12.15 8.88
N ALA A 139 -24.41 12.85 8.97
CA ALA A 139 -24.66 14.05 8.19
C ALA A 139 -24.09 15.26 8.93
N PRO A 140 -23.21 16.08 8.31
CA PRO A 140 -22.80 17.34 8.88
C PRO A 140 -23.98 18.31 9.00
N LEU A 141 -23.81 19.34 9.82
CA LEU A 141 -24.76 20.44 9.88
C LEU A 141 -24.73 21.20 8.55
N ASP A 142 -25.89 21.54 8.01
CA ASP A 142 -26.02 22.45 6.89
C ASP A 142 -25.99 23.92 7.38
N ALA A 143 -26.47 24.86 6.57
CA ALA A 143 -26.62 26.26 6.97
C ALA A 143 -27.66 26.48 8.10
N GLN A 144 -28.41 25.43 8.48
CA GLN A 144 -29.41 25.41 9.56
C GLN A 144 -30.48 26.51 9.43
N PHE A 145 -30.94 26.77 8.19
CA PHE A 145 -31.97 27.77 7.93
C PHE A 145 -33.29 27.38 8.61
N GLY A 146 -33.83 28.26 9.46
CA GLY A 146 -35.09 28.02 10.18
C GLY A 146 -34.99 27.11 11.41
N VAL A 147 -33.79 26.67 11.80
CA VAL A 147 -33.57 25.84 13.00
C VAL A 147 -33.34 26.72 14.23
N HIS A 148 -34.17 26.57 15.26
CA HIS A 148 -34.01 27.28 16.54
C HIS A 148 -34.30 26.36 17.75
N PRO A 149 -33.40 26.24 18.74
CA PRO A 149 -32.04 26.79 18.75
C PRO A 149 -31.15 26.12 17.69
N ARG A 150 -30.08 26.80 17.26
CA ARG A 150 -29.11 26.21 16.34
C ARG A 150 -28.40 25.05 17.02
N LYS A 151 -28.15 23.98 16.28
CA LYS A 151 -27.30 22.87 16.72
C LYS A 151 -25.84 23.25 16.53
N THR A 152 -25.00 22.87 17.47
CA THR A 152 -23.54 23.03 17.42
C THR A 152 -22.84 21.77 16.95
N VAL A 153 -23.47 20.60 17.09
CA VAL A 153 -23.01 19.34 16.51
C VAL A 153 -24.19 18.54 15.97
N PRO A 154 -23.98 17.62 15.01
CA PRO A 154 -24.98 16.64 14.61
C PRO A 154 -25.47 15.83 15.82
N ASP A 155 -26.75 15.50 15.86
CA ASP A 155 -27.37 14.80 17.01
C ASP A 155 -26.65 13.48 17.34
N ALA A 156 -26.24 12.75 16.29
CA ALA A 156 -25.48 11.51 16.41
C ALA A 156 -24.12 11.67 17.12
N LEU A 157 -23.57 12.89 17.13
CA LEU A 157 -22.26 13.21 17.69
C LEU A 157 -22.32 13.88 19.06
N PHE A 158 -23.46 14.46 19.44
CA PHE A 158 -23.59 15.12 20.75
C PHE A 158 -23.30 14.15 21.90
N GLY A 159 -23.90 12.96 21.91
CA GLY A 159 -23.64 11.94 22.93
C GLY A 159 -22.16 11.51 22.99
N PRO A 160 -21.55 11.06 21.87
CA PRO A 160 -20.15 10.65 21.84
C PRO A 160 -19.15 11.75 22.23
N LEU A 161 -19.39 12.99 21.79
CA LEU A 161 -18.45 14.11 21.97
C LEU A 161 -18.74 14.97 23.19
N PHE A 162 -19.95 15.03 23.72
CA PHE A 162 -20.29 15.94 24.82
C PHE A 162 -21.18 15.30 25.89
N GLY A 163 -21.69 14.09 25.66
CA GLY A 163 -22.57 13.41 26.62
C GLY A 163 -21.88 13.05 27.92
N ASP A 164 -22.57 13.28 29.04
CA ASP A 164 -22.06 12.93 30.36
C ASP A 164 -21.88 11.42 30.50
N VAL A 165 -20.73 11.02 31.04
CA VAL A 165 -20.40 9.62 31.32
C VAL A 165 -20.10 9.53 32.81
N ALA A 166 -20.74 8.58 33.49
CA ALA A 166 -20.45 8.30 34.90
C ALA A 166 -18.97 7.89 35.07
N PRO A 167 -18.29 8.34 36.13
CA PRO A 167 -16.94 7.88 36.44
C PRO A 167 -16.86 6.35 36.55
N SER A 168 -15.81 5.78 36.00
CA SER A 168 -15.44 4.38 36.20
C SER A 168 -14.78 4.17 37.57
N ASP A 169 -14.78 2.93 38.06
CA ASP A 169 -14.14 2.58 39.34
C ASP A 169 -12.65 2.96 39.36
N ALA A 170 -11.95 2.85 38.22
CA ALA A 170 -10.56 3.25 38.09
C ALA A 170 -10.37 4.78 38.21
N GLU A 171 -11.29 5.58 37.65
CA GLU A 171 -11.27 7.04 37.82
C GLU A 171 -11.58 7.42 39.26
N ILE A 172 -12.58 6.79 39.89
CA ILE A 172 -12.93 7.04 41.30
C ILE A 172 -11.74 6.70 42.21
N ALA A 173 -11.07 5.56 41.98
CA ALA A 173 -9.88 5.18 42.74
C ALA A 173 -8.72 6.18 42.56
N PHE A 174 -8.52 6.69 41.34
CA PHE A 174 -7.48 7.67 41.04
C PHE A 174 -7.73 9.04 41.71
N TYR A 175 -8.98 9.52 41.67
CA TYR A 175 -9.37 10.81 42.27
C TYR A 175 -9.80 10.70 43.75
N GLY A 176 -9.80 9.48 44.31
CA GLY A 176 -10.12 9.17 45.70
C GLY A 176 -11.61 9.05 46.03
N ASP A 177 -12.47 9.79 45.33
CA ASP A 177 -13.94 9.72 45.48
C ASP A 177 -14.63 10.18 44.19
N THR A 178 -15.90 9.80 44.02
CA THR A 178 -16.76 10.15 42.87
C THR A 178 -16.93 11.66 42.75
N GLU A 179 -17.06 12.38 43.87
CA GLU A 179 -17.21 13.84 43.89
C GLU A 179 -15.96 14.60 43.42
N ASN A 180 -14.78 13.96 43.51
CA ASN A 180 -13.51 14.56 43.11
C ASN A 180 -13.18 14.31 41.63
N VAL A 181 -13.96 13.49 40.92
CA VAL A 181 -13.71 13.20 39.50
C VAL A 181 -14.07 14.43 38.65
N PRO A 182 -13.12 15.04 37.93
CA PRO A 182 -13.39 16.19 37.08
C PRO A 182 -14.44 15.89 36.00
N PRO A 183 -15.15 16.88 35.43
CA PRO A 183 -16.05 16.64 34.30
C PRO A 183 -15.30 16.10 33.07
N LEU A 184 -15.99 15.31 32.23
CA LEU A 184 -15.42 14.75 31.01
C LEU A 184 -15.43 15.81 29.91
N LYS A 185 -14.25 16.25 29.50
CA LYS A 185 -14.07 17.33 28.54
C LYS A 185 -13.75 16.80 27.15
N THR A 186 -13.89 17.70 26.18
CA THR A 186 -13.64 17.43 24.77
C THR A 186 -12.59 18.37 24.26
N TYR A 187 -11.55 17.81 23.69
CA TYR A 187 -10.46 18.56 23.09
C TYR A 187 -10.43 18.31 21.59
N ALA A 188 -10.10 19.32 20.79
CA ALA A 188 -9.78 19.17 19.38
C ALA A 188 -8.29 19.38 19.16
N VAL A 189 -7.64 18.52 18.38
CA VAL A 189 -6.31 18.82 17.81
C VAL A 189 -6.52 19.23 16.37
N ILE A 190 -6.46 20.55 16.12
CA ILE A 190 -6.79 21.18 14.84
C ILE A 190 -5.52 21.45 14.05
N ASP A 191 -5.54 21.14 12.77
CA ASP A 191 -4.49 21.53 11.82
C ASP A 191 -4.74 22.93 11.26
N ALA A 192 -3.96 23.93 11.71
CA ALA A 192 -4.11 25.30 11.22
C ALA A 192 -3.87 25.43 9.71
N ALA A 193 -3.12 24.51 9.09
CA ALA A 193 -2.90 24.51 7.64
C ALA A 193 -4.19 24.28 6.84
N LYS A 194 -5.26 23.79 7.49
CA LYS A 194 -6.58 23.57 6.89
C LYS A 194 -7.52 24.77 7.05
N LEU A 195 -7.10 25.80 7.80
CA LEU A 195 -7.83 27.05 7.99
C LEU A 195 -7.32 28.09 6.99
N THR A 196 -8.21 28.79 6.29
CA THR A 196 -7.80 29.77 5.28
C THR A 196 -7.08 30.96 5.90
N GLY A 197 -7.49 31.37 7.10
CA GLY A 197 -6.83 32.39 7.92
C GLY A 197 -5.74 31.84 8.84
N GLY A 198 -5.38 30.56 8.76
CA GLY A 198 -4.33 29.96 9.57
C GLY A 198 -4.56 30.12 11.08
N PHE A 199 -3.55 30.61 11.79
CA PHE A 199 -3.63 30.81 13.24
C PHE A 199 -4.64 31.89 13.64
N SER A 200 -4.89 32.89 12.79
CA SER A 200 -5.78 34.01 13.14
C SER A 200 -7.23 33.57 13.40
N GLU A 201 -7.71 32.49 12.76
CA GLU A 201 -9.04 31.94 13.05
C GLU A 201 -9.10 31.31 14.45
N LEU A 202 -8.00 30.71 14.91
CA LEU A 202 -7.89 30.10 16.23
C LEU A 202 -7.74 31.15 17.33
N GLU A 203 -7.02 32.24 17.06
CA GLU A 203 -6.90 33.36 18.01
C GLU A 203 -8.26 33.96 18.35
N ASN A 204 -9.19 33.96 17.37
CA ASN A 204 -10.54 34.50 17.51
C ASN A 204 -11.59 33.46 17.94
N CYS A 205 -11.21 32.21 18.29
CA CYS A 205 -12.18 31.16 18.63
C CYS A 205 -12.77 31.27 20.05
N GLU A 206 -12.29 32.23 20.85
CA GLU A 206 -12.70 32.50 22.25
C GLU A 206 -12.64 31.29 23.20
N MET A 207 -11.93 30.22 22.82
CA MET A 207 -11.74 29.01 23.62
C MET A 207 -10.28 28.84 24.06
N PRO A 208 -10.01 28.12 25.16
CA PRO A 208 -8.64 27.83 25.58
C PRO A 208 -7.91 26.99 24.54
N TRP A 209 -6.73 27.46 24.11
CA TRP A 209 -5.90 26.76 23.14
C TRP A 209 -4.42 26.67 23.54
N ARG A 210 -3.70 25.72 22.94
CA ARG A 210 -2.25 25.52 23.06
C ARG A 210 -1.64 25.08 21.71
N CYS A 211 -0.62 25.80 21.24
CA CYS A 211 0.18 25.37 20.08
C CYS A 211 1.00 24.12 20.42
N MET A 212 0.95 23.07 19.60
CA MET A 212 1.68 21.82 19.84
C MET A 212 3.20 21.92 19.57
N PHE A 213 3.65 22.97 18.89
CA PHE A 213 5.08 23.27 18.71
C PHE A 213 5.62 24.16 19.84
N LYS A 214 6.95 24.29 19.97
CA LYS A 214 7.59 25.24 20.92
C LYS A 214 8.72 26.01 20.28
N GLY A 215 9.07 27.12 20.93
CA GLY A 215 10.19 27.97 20.57
C GLY A 215 10.01 28.53 19.17
N LYS A 216 11.10 28.60 18.41
CA LYS A 216 11.13 29.18 17.07
C LYS A 216 10.11 28.54 16.12
N ALA A 217 9.92 27.22 16.18
CA ALA A 217 8.95 26.50 15.34
C ALA A 217 7.49 26.90 15.63
N ALA A 218 7.13 27.25 16.87
CA ALA A 218 5.79 27.70 17.19
C ALA A 218 5.47 29.07 16.57
N ILE A 219 6.49 29.91 16.39
CA ILE A 219 6.35 31.24 15.79
C ILE A 219 6.36 31.13 14.26
N GLU A 220 7.37 30.45 13.70
CA GLU A 220 7.56 30.38 12.25
C GLU A 220 6.53 29.51 11.53
N LEU A 221 5.98 28.52 12.21
CA LEU A 221 4.98 27.60 11.65
C LEU A 221 3.58 27.85 12.24
N ALA A 222 3.33 29.02 12.84
CA ALA A 222 2.08 29.29 13.53
C ALA A 222 0.84 28.98 12.68
N ASP A 223 0.84 29.40 11.41
CA ASP A 223 -0.29 29.20 10.48
C ASP A 223 -0.47 27.78 9.97
N VAL A 224 0.49 26.89 10.22
CA VAL A 224 0.48 25.50 9.74
C VAL A 224 0.74 24.48 10.85
N ALA A 225 0.73 24.94 12.11
CA ALA A 225 0.94 24.12 13.28
C ALA A 225 -0.35 23.44 13.74
N PRO A 226 -0.25 22.30 14.44
CA PRO A 226 -1.38 21.75 15.16
C PRO A 226 -1.62 22.49 16.47
N TYR A 227 -2.89 22.70 16.81
CA TYR A 227 -3.33 23.35 18.05
C TYR A 227 -4.31 22.46 18.81
N LEU A 228 -4.07 22.33 20.11
CA LEU A 228 -5.02 21.72 21.02
C LEU A 228 -6.01 22.79 21.50
N ILE A 229 -7.30 22.54 21.41
CA ILE A 229 -8.37 23.44 21.86
C ILE A 229 -9.30 22.68 22.81
N GLU A 230 -9.66 23.26 23.95
CA GLU A 230 -10.74 22.76 24.80
C GLU A 230 -12.07 23.26 24.23
N LEU A 231 -12.88 22.35 23.68
CA LEU A 231 -14.12 22.71 22.99
C LEU A 231 -15.24 23.03 23.99
N ASP A 232 -15.94 24.12 23.71
CA ASP A 232 -17.22 24.46 24.33
C ASP A 232 -18.36 23.97 23.42
N PRO A 233 -19.30 23.14 23.93
CA PRO A 233 -20.44 22.67 23.15
C PRO A 233 -21.38 23.78 22.67
N ASP A 234 -21.33 24.98 23.25
CA ASP A 234 -22.19 26.11 22.90
C ASP A 234 -21.49 27.14 21.99
N ALA A 235 -20.18 26.99 21.76
CA ALA A 235 -19.40 27.94 20.96
C ALA A 235 -19.67 27.85 19.45
N ASP A 236 -19.63 29.01 18.80
CA ASP A 236 -19.84 29.15 17.35
C ASP A 236 -18.78 28.38 16.56
N PHE A 237 -17.52 28.44 17.00
CA PHE A 237 -16.42 27.74 16.36
C PHE A 237 -16.59 26.22 16.42
N THR A 238 -17.10 25.67 17.53
CA THR A 238 -17.47 24.25 17.61
C THR A 238 -18.47 23.90 16.53
N ARG A 239 -19.51 24.72 16.32
CA ARG A 239 -20.45 24.53 15.21
C ARG A 239 -19.79 24.47 13.85
N ILE A 240 -18.90 25.42 13.56
CA ILE A 240 -18.20 25.51 12.28
C ILE A 240 -17.44 24.22 11.96
N LEU A 241 -16.81 23.58 12.95
CA LEU A 241 -16.09 22.31 12.79
C LEU A 241 -16.96 21.17 12.25
N PHE A 242 -18.27 21.20 12.57
CA PHE A 242 -19.23 20.18 12.17
C PHE A 242 -20.23 20.65 11.10
N THR A 243 -20.00 21.81 10.51
CA THR A 243 -20.81 22.35 9.40
C THR A 243 -20.18 22.04 8.06
N GLN A 244 -21.01 21.64 7.09
CA GLN A 244 -20.72 21.61 5.66
C GLN A 244 -21.85 22.32 4.92
N ASP A 245 -21.60 23.54 4.47
CA ASP A 245 -22.50 24.29 3.59
C ASP A 245 -22.10 24.08 2.12
N PRO A 246 -22.92 23.41 1.28
CA PRO A 246 -22.63 23.20 -0.14
C PRO A 246 -22.68 24.48 -0.98
N ASP A 247 -23.41 25.51 -0.52
CA ASP A 247 -23.57 26.78 -1.23
C ASP A 247 -22.46 27.79 -0.87
N ALA A 248 -21.69 27.51 0.17
CA ALA A 248 -20.54 28.30 0.56
C ALA A 248 -19.29 27.95 -0.26
N HIS A 249 -18.44 28.96 -0.51
CA HIS A 249 -17.15 28.75 -1.15
C HIS A 249 -16.27 27.82 -0.30
N GLU A 250 -15.64 26.80 -0.89
CA GLU A 250 -14.88 25.74 -0.20
C GLU A 250 -13.78 26.25 0.77
N GLN A 251 -13.29 27.47 0.53
CA GLN A 251 -12.27 28.16 1.33
C GLN A 251 -12.86 29.04 2.46
N ALA A 252 -14.18 29.07 2.65
CA ALA A 252 -14.85 29.87 3.68
C ALA A 252 -14.82 29.18 5.05
N THR A 253 -13.62 28.95 5.57
CA THR A 253 -13.33 28.20 6.81
C THR A 253 -13.94 28.80 8.07
N THR A 254 -14.35 30.06 8.03
CA THR A 254 -15.13 30.74 9.08
C THR A 254 -16.61 30.35 9.09
N ARG A 255 -17.08 29.51 8.17
CA ARG A 255 -18.49 29.07 8.06
C ARG A 255 -18.66 27.56 8.08
N HIS A 256 -17.76 26.82 7.43
CA HIS A 256 -17.86 25.37 7.31
C HIS A 256 -16.47 24.73 7.25
N LEU A 257 -16.25 23.66 8.01
CA LEU A 257 -14.96 22.98 8.06
C LEU A 257 -15.05 21.46 7.94
N TRP A 258 -16.24 20.86 8.01
CA TRP A 258 -16.38 19.40 8.07
C TRP A 258 -15.71 18.68 6.89
N HIS A 259 -15.87 19.19 5.66
CA HIS A 259 -15.29 18.61 4.44
C HIS A 259 -13.76 18.61 4.41
N ARG A 260 -13.12 19.41 5.26
CA ARG A 260 -11.65 19.48 5.36
C ARG A 260 -11.06 18.49 6.35
N GLU A 261 -11.88 17.82 7.16
CA GLU A 261 -11.43 16.92 8.22
C GLU A 261 -10.38 17.63 9.12
N PRO A 262 -10.69 18.80 9.70
CA PRO A 262 -9.68 19.74 10.23
C PRO A 262 -9.01 19.24 11.51
N ALA A 263 -9.64 18.29 12.21
CA ALA A 263 -9.28 17.94 13.56
C ALA A 263 -9.62 16.49 13.90
N ILE A 264 -8.88 15.96 14.88
CA ILE A 264 -9.34 14.85 15.72
C ILE A 264 -9.89 15.38 17.03
N TYR A 265 -10.77 14.62 17.67
CA TYR A 265 -11.39 14.97 18.94
C TYR A 265 -11.00 13.97 20.03
N ILE A 266 -10.75 14.44 21.24
CA ILE A 266 -10.25 13.65 22.37
C ILE A 266 -11.19 13.83 23.54
N ARG A 267 -11.72 12.74 24.11
CA ARG A 267 -12.49 12.76 25.35
C ARG A 267 -11.59 12.39 26.53
N SER A 268 -11.42 13.28 27.49
CA SER A 268 -10.56 13.05 28.66
C SER A 268 -10.99 13.87 29.89
N ARG A 269 -10.67 13.36 31.08
CA ARG A 269 -10.78 14.05 32.37
C ARG A 269 -9.56 14.92 32.68
N ALA A 270 -8.43 14.65 32.02
CA ALA A 270 -7.19 15.39 32.19
C ALA A 270 -7.32 16.82 31.67
N THR A 271 -6.54 17.76 32.21
CA THR A 271 -6.61 19.17 31.82
C THR A 271 -6.02 19.41 30.43
N ILE A 272 -6.30 20.59 29.84
CA ILE A 272 -5.70 20.98 28.55
C ILE A 272 -4.17 20.93 28.59
N ASP A 273 -3.55 21.31 29.70
CA ASP A 273 -2.09 21.34 29.84
C ASP A 273 -1.49 19.93 29.97
N ASP A 274 -2.23 18.99 30.58
CA ASP A 274 -1.85 17.58 30.65
C ASP A 274 -1.93 16.91 29.27
N ILE A 275 -3.03 17.11 28.55
CA ILE A 275 -3.23 16.59 27.19
C ILE A 275 -2.20 17.20 26.23
N HIS A 276 -1.94 18.50 26.34
CA HIS A 276 -0.91 19.17 25.55
C HIS A 276 0.47 18.58 25.81
N SER A 277 0.85 18.44 27.08
CA SER A 277 2.14 17.88 27.49
C SER A 277 2.31 16.44 27.05
N HIS A 278 1.23 15.67 27.02
CA HIS A 278 1.19 14.29 26.55
C HIS A 278 1.43 14.19 25.04
N PHE A 279 0.53 14.74 24.23
CA PHE A 279 0.56 14.57 22.78
C PHE A 279 1.72 15.28 22.09
N ARG A 280 2.25 16.35 22.70
CA ARG A 280 3.37 17.10 22.13
C ARG A 280 4.61 16.22 21.92
N LYS A 281 4.80 15.19 22.73
CA LYS A 281 5.91 14.23 22.61
C LYS A 281 5.86 13.42 21.31
N TYR A 282 4.67 13.31 20.70
CA TYR A 282 4.42 12.54 19.48
C TYR A 282 4.44 13.39 18.21
N THR A 283 4.61 14.72 18.31
CA THR A 283 4.72 15.59 17.12
C THR A 283 5.98 15.29 16.29
N ARG A 284 7.02 14.76 16.94
CA ARG A 284 8.24 14.29 16.31
C ARG A 284 8.67 12.96 16.95
N VAL A 285 8.98 11.99 16.11
CA VAL A 285 9.40 10.64 16.53
C VAL A 285 10.71 10.27 15.83
N ARG A 286 11.46 9.34 16.41
CA ARG A 286 12.68 8.80 15.81
C ARG A 286 12.39 7.47 15.12
N ASP A 287 13.11 7.19 14.04
CA ASP A 287 13.19 5.83 13.50
C ASP A 287 14.28 5.00 14.20
N GLU A 288 14.47 3.77 13.72
CA GLU A 288 15.47 2.82 14.22
C GLU A 288 16.92 3.31 14.00
N GLN A 289 17.12 4.28 13.11
CA GLN A 289 18.40 4.90 12.76
C GLN A 289 18.58 6.28 13.42
N GLU A 290 17.78 6.57 14.45
CA GLU A 290 17.72 7.85 15.17
C GLU A 290 17.38 9.09 14.31
N GLN A 291 16.89 8.90 13.09
CA GLN A 291 16.46 9.98 12.23
C GLN A 291 15.10 10.52 12.69
N TRP A 292 14.96 11.85 12.69
CA TRP A 292 13.75 12.51 13.15
C TRP A 292 12.71 12.67 12.04
N TYR A 293 11.48 12.30 12.35
CA TYR A 293 10.32 12.48 11.49
C TYR A 293 9.22 13.25 12.20
N TYR A 294 8.46 14.04 11.45
CA TYR A 294 7.19 14.58 11.92
C TYR A 294 6.13 13.48 11.80
N LEU A 295 5.46 13.17 12.92
CA LEU A 295 4.31 12.28 12.92
C LEU A 295 3.06 13.16 13.02
N ARG A 296 2.35 13.31 11.90
CA ARG A 296 1.13 14.13 11.79
C ARG A 296 -0.09 13.37 12.35
N PHE A 297 0.03 12.89 13.60
CA PHE A 297 -0.99 12.07 14.27
C PHE A 297 -2.33 12.80 14.45
N TRP A 298 -2.39 14.11 14.23
CA TRP A 298 -3.60 14.91 14.35
C TRP A 298 -4.44 14.93 13.07
N GLU A 299 -3.93 14.39 11.96
CA GLU A 299 -4.76 14.17 10.78
C GLU A 299 -5.66 12.96 11.02
N PRO A 300 -6.99 13.08 10.82
CA PRO A 300 -7.91 12.00 11.18
C PRO A 300 -7.60 10.66 10.52
N ARG A 301 -7.26 10.65 9.23
CA ARG A 301 -6.88 9.43 8.51
C ARG A 301 -5.59 8.81 9.05
N GLU A 302 -4.57 9.65 9.25
CA GLU A 302 -3.29 9.21 9.82
C GLU A 302 -3.46 8.67 11.24
N THR A 303 -4.42 9.21 12.01
CA THR A 303 -4.79 8.72 13.34
C THR A 303 -5.32 7.30 13.26
N VAL A 304 -6.34 7.07 12.41
CA VAL A 304 -6.95 5.74 12.24
C VAL A 304 -5.91 4.73 11.78
N ASN A 305 -5.04 5.11 10.83
CA ASN A 305 -3.96 4.26 10.34
C ASN A 305 -2.94 3.94 11.43
N LEU A 306 -2.45 4.96 12.15
CA LEU A 306 -1.50 4.80 13.23
C LEU A 306 -2.01 3.80 14.27
N PHE A 307 -3.25 3.99 14.75
CA PHE A 307 -3.86 3.11 15.73
C PHE A 307 -4.12 1.70 15.17
N SER A 308 -4.49 1.59 13.89
CA SER A 308 -4.65 0.30 13.23
C SER A 308 -3.34 -0.48 13.13
N LEU A 309 -2.21 0.21 12.89
CA LEU A 309 -0.88 -0.39 12.80
C LEU A 309 -0.38 -0.88 14.17
N ILE A 310 -0.62 -0.12 15.23
CA ILE A 310 -0.10 -0.43 16.57
C ILE A 310 -1.08 -1.24 17.44
N ARG A 311 -2.23 -1.66 16.92
CA ARG A 311 -3.31 -2.29 17.72
C ARG A 311 -2.88 -3.53 18.52
N HIS A 312 -1.82 -4.19 18.07
CA HIS A 312 -1.22 -5.36 18.73
C HIS A 312 0.00 -5.01 19.60
N GLU A 313 0.41 -3.74 19.65
CA GLU A 313 1.57 -3.25 20.39
C GLU A 313 1.14 -2.55 21.69
N ARG A 314 0.94 -3.34 22.76
CA ARG A 314 0.44 -2.89 24.07
C ARG A 314 1.10 -1.60 24.57
N GLU A 315 2.43 -1.52 24.52
CA GLU A 315 3.21 -0.39 25.02
C GLU A 315 2.96 0.88 24.21
N ASN A 316 2.83 0.78 22.88
CA ASN A 316 2.57 1.93 22.02
C ASN A 316 1.11 2.41 22.14
N VAL A 317 0.17 1.47 22.31
CA VAL A 317 -1.22 1.79 22.62
C VAL A 317 -1.33 2.53 23.96
N ALA A 318 -0.73 1.99 25.02
CA ALA A 318 -0.68 2.65 26.32
C ALA A 318 0.05 4.00 26.25
N GLY A 319 1.15 4.07 25.49
CA GLY A 319 1.90 5.30 25.28
C GLY A 319 1.03 6.42 24.70
N LEU A 320 0.20 6.14 23.70
CA LEU A 320 -0.64 7.16 23.05
C LEU A 320 -1.94 7.46 23.82
N LEU A 321 -2.58 6.47 24.43
CA LEU A 321 -3.90 6.65 25.06
C LEU A 321 -3.86 6.85 26.57
N HIS A 322 -2.75 6.56 27.26
CA HIS A 322 -2.65 6.71 28.70
C HIS A 322 -1.64 7.81 29.02
N PRO A 323 -2.06 9.05 29.34
CA PRO A 323 -1.14 10.08 29.76
C PRO A 323 -0.40 9.68 31.05
N ARG A 324 0.76 10.29 31.30
CA ARG A 324 1.52 10.01 32.52
C ARG A 324 0.84 10.74 33.69
N ASP A 325 0.74 10.09 34.84
CA ASP A 325 0.17 10.64 36.08
C ASP A 325 -1.27 11.14 35.91
N GLN A 326 -2.04 10.51 35.01
CA GLN A 326 -3.43 10.82 34.71
C GLN A 326 -4.18 9.53 34.35
N VAL A 327 -5.51 9.56 34.46
CA VAL A 327 -6.37 8.48 33.96
C VAL A 327 -6.29 8.36 32.43
N PRO A 328 -6.52 7.16 31.86
CA PRO A 328 -6.57 6.96 30.41
C PRO A 328 -7.51 7.90 29.67
N ILE A 329 -7.11 8.31 28.46
CA ILE A 329 -8.01 8.98 27.51
C ILE A 329 -9.17 8.04 27.21
N ARG A 330 -10.38 8.55 27.38
CA ARG A 330 -11.61 7.76 27.23
C ARG A 330 -11.79 7.26 25.80
N ALA A 331 -11.58 8.15 24.84
CA ALA A 331 -11.60 7.85 23.41
C ALA A 331 -11.01 9.00 22.59
N ILE A 332 -10.49 8.67 21.41
CA ILE A 332 -10.20 9.60 20.32
C ILE A 332 -11.24 9.37 19.22
N TYR A 333 -11.74 10.45 18.62
CA TYR A 333 -12.67 10.42 17.50
C TYR A 333 -12.02 11.08 16.27
N ALA A 334 -11.96 10.35 15.17
CA ALA A 334 -11.32 10.79 13.93
C ALA A 334 -12.32 10.78 12.77
N PRO A 335 -12.74 11.95 12.23
CA PRO A 335 -13.66 12.03 11.10
C PRO A 335 -12.94 11.69 9.79
N VAL A 336 -13.46 10.74 9.03
CA VAL A 336 -12.89 10.29 7.75
C VAL A 336 -14.03 10.10 6.75
N GLY A 337 -14.14 11.02 5.79
CA GLY A 337 -15.25 11.07 4.85
C GLY A 337 -16.60 11.27 5.57
N SER A 338 -17.53 10.33 5.38
CA SER A 338 -18.85 10.31 6.03
C SER A 338 -18.90 9.46 7.31
N SER A 339 -17.75 8.96 7.77
CA SER A 339 -17.63 8.11 8.95
C SER A 339 -16.84 8.80 10.06
N LEU A 340 -17.13 8.43 11.30
CA LEU A 340 -16.35 8.83 12.47
C LEU A 340 -15.81 7.57 13.16
N PHE A 341 -14.49 7.50 13.31
CA PHE A 341 -13.84 6.38 13.97
C PHE A 341 -13.62 6.72 15.44
N LYS A 342 -14.24 5.95 16.34
CA LYS A 342 -13.99 5.98 17.78
C LYS A 342 -12.89 4.99 18.13
N ILE A 343 -11.83 5.47 18.76
CA ILE A 343 -10.64 4.70 19.13
C ILE A 343 -10.51 4.74 20.65
N SER A 344 -10.58 3.59 21.31
CA SER A 344 -10.42 3.45 22.76
C SER A 344 -9.48 2.31 23.14
N SER A 345 -8.83 2.46 24.30
CA SER A 345 -7.95 1.42 24.84
C SER A 345 -8.77 0.30 25.49
N ARG A 346 -8.32 -0.95 25.30
CA ARG A 346 -8.79 -2.13 26.06
C ARG A 346 -7.89 -2.44 27.27
N ILE A 347 -6.89 -1.60 27.54
CA ILE A 347 -5.91 -1.81 28.60
C ILE A 347 -6.50 -1.29 29.91
N ASP A 348 -6.60 -2.19 30.89
CA ASP A 348 -7.23 -2.01 32.20
C ASP A 348 -6.22 -1.98 33.36
N CYS A 349 -4.93 -2.10 33.06
CA CYS A 349 -3.85 -2.16 34.04
C CYS A 349 -2.65 -1.30 33.61
N ASP A 350 -1.81 -0.93 34.57
CA ASP A 350 -0.60 -0.15 34.31
C ASP A 350 0.36 -0.88 33.35
N VAL A 351 0.90 -0.11 32.41
CA VAL A 351 1.83 -0.59 31.39
C VAL A 351 3.08 0.26 31.43
N GLU A 352 4.24 -0.40 31.41
CA GLU A 352 5.51 0.29 31.20
C GLU A 352 5.55 0.88 29.79
N LYS A 353 5.66 2.21 29.70
CA LYS A 353 5.57 2.94 28.42
C LYS A 353 6.96 3.04 27.79
N ALA A 354 7.14 2.43 26.63
CA ALA A 354 8.35 2.58 25.83
C ALA A 354 8.29 3.83 24.91
N PRO A 355 9.44 4.41 24.52
CA PRO A 355 9.49 5.43 23.47
C PRO A 355 8.91 4.90 22.16
N PHE A 356 8.06 5.70 21.51
CA PHE A 356 7.53 5.34 20.21
C PHE A 356 8.62 5.43 19.13
N ILE A 357 8.96 4.29 18.53
CA ILE A 357 9.91 4.18 17.42
C ILE A 357 9.16 3.98 16.10
N LEU A 358 9.47 4.83 15.13
CA LEU A 358 8.92 4.79 13.78
C LEU A 358 9.71 3.80 12.91
N THR A 359 9.49 2.51 13.15
CA THR A 359 10.11 1.40 12.41
C THR A 359 9.86 1.49 10.90
N ALA A 360 10.71 0.87 10.08
CA ALA A 360 10.49 0.77 8.63
C ALA A 360 9.09 0.26 8.24
N GLU A 361 8.54 -0.72 8.98
CA GLU A 361 7.19 -1.25 8.77
C GLU A 361 6.11 -0.18 8.99
N LYS A 362 6.11 0.50 10.15
CA LYS A 362 5.22 1.63 10.43
C LYS A 362 5.34 2.76 9.40
N ARG A 363 6.56 3.08 8.94
CA ARG A 363 6.76 4.08 7.87
C ARG A 363 6.08 3.64 6.57
N ALA A 364 6.28 2.38 6.18
CA ALA A 364 5.65 1.83 4.98
C ALA A 364 4.12 1.82 5.12
N GLY A 365 3.60 1.43 6.28
CA GLY A 365 2.16 1.41 6.58
C GLY A 365 1.52 2.80 6.52
N LEU A 366 2.13 3.80 7.14
CA LEU A 366 1.66 5.19 7.10
C LEU A 366 1.78 5.81 5.68
N GLY A 367 2.81 5.41 4.90
CA GLY A 367 3.00 5.90 3.54
C GLY A 367 2.09 5.25 2.48
N ARG A 368 1.59 4.04 2.71
CA ARG A 368 0.83 3.25 1.72
C ARG A 368 -0.54 3.88 1.42
N GLN A 369 -1.30 4.31 2.43
CA GLN A 369 -2.64 4.85 2.19
C GLN A 369 -2.64 6.25 1.53
N GLN A 370 -1.62 7.08 1.80
CA GLN A 370 -1.43 8.35 1.06
C GLN A 370 -1.11 8.13 -0.42
N GLN A 371 -0.44 7.01 -0.73
CA GLN A 371 -0.18 6.60 -2.09
C GLN A 371 -1.44 6.08 -2.77
N ASP A 372 -2.22 5.23 -2.09
CA ASP A 372 -3.50 4.70 -2.63
C ASP A 372 -4.46 5.85 -2.94
N ARG A 373 -4.52 6.88 -2.07
CA ARG A 373 -5.32 8.08 -2.33
C ARG A 373 -4.79 8.90 -3.51
N PHE A 374 -3.48 9.13 -3.59
CA PHE A 374 -2.90 9.83 -4.75
C PHE A 374 -3.19 9.08 -6.05
N ALA A 375 -3.03 7.75 -6.06
CA ALA A 375 -3.27 6.92 -7.23
C ALA A 375 -4.75 6.95 -7.64
N HIS A 376 -5.67 6.93 -6.67
CA HIS A 376 -7.10 7.05 -6.93
C HIS A 376 -7.49 8.45 -7.44
N GLU A 377 -7.15 9.52 -6.71
CA GLU A 377 -7.50 10.91 -7.10
C GLU A 377 -6.88 11.30 -8.45
N PHE A 378 -5.62 10.91 -8.68
CA PHE A 378 -4.95 11.18 -9.94
C PHE A 378 -5.47 10.27 -11.05
N GLY A 379 -5.78 9.02 -10.74
CA GLY A 379 -6.41 8.07 -11.66
C GLY A 379 -7.75 8.58 -12.18
N GLU A 380 -8.63 9.08 -11.32
CA GLU A 380 -9.91 9.68 -11.71
C GLU A 380 -9.72 10.88 -12.63
N LYS A 381 -8.78 11.78 -12.29
CA LYS A 381 -8.45 12.95 -13.13
C LYS A 381 -7.93 12.52 -14.49
N LEU A 382 -6.98 11.60 -14.53
CA LEU A 382 -6.36 11.13 -15.76
C LEU A 382 -7.38 10.42 -16.65
N PHE A 383 -8.20 9.54 -16.07
CA PHE A 383 -9.29 8.85 -16.75
C PHE A 383 -10.32 9.83 -17.33
N GLY A 384 -10.66 10.88 -16.59
CA GLY A 384 -11.57 11.94 -17.05
C GLY A 384 -11.00 12.86 -18.15
N ILE A 385 -9.67 13.06 -18.19
CA ILE A 385 -9.02 13.91 -19.20
C ILE A 385 -8.94 13.21 -20.57
N ALA A 386 -8.76 11.88 -20.59
CA ALA A 386 -8.54 11.11 -21.82
C ALA A 386 -9.52 9.92 -22.01
N PRO A 387 -10.84 10.11 -21.93
CA PRO A 387 -11.81 9.01 -21.91
C PRO A 387 -11.79 8.18 -23.21
N LEU A 388 -11.57 8.81 -24.37
CA LEU A 388 -11.45 8.11 -25.65
C LEU A 388 -10.21 7.20 -25.71
N HIS A 389 -9.10 7.63 -25.11
CA HIS A 389 -7.87 6.82 -25.03
C HIS A 389 -8.10 5.57 -24.18
N PHE A 390 -8.69 5.69 -23.00
CA PHE A 390 -8.97 4.52 -22.15
C PHE A 390 -10.04 3.60 -22.74
N LYS A 391 -11.07 4.17 -23.39
CA LYS A 391 -12.04 3.38 -24.17
C LYS A 391 -11.37 2.62 -25.32
N ARG A 392 -10.41 3.26 -26.01
CA ARG A 392 -9.59 2.61 -27.03
C ARG A 392 -8.82 1.43 -26.45
N LEU A 393 -8.32 1.50 -25.22
CA LEU A 393 -7.64 0.37 -24.56
C LEU A 393 -8.57 -0.72 -24.01
N GLY A 394 -9.90 -0.48 -24.02
CA GLY A 394 -10.88 -1.40 -23.43
C GLY A 394 -11.03 -1.22 -21.92
N ILE A 395 -10.55 -0.11 -21.36
CA ILE A 395 -10.62 0.18 -19.93
C ILE A 395 -11.94 0.90 -19.62
N ALA A 396 -12.82 0.22 -18.90
CA ALA A 396 -14.16 0.71 -18.57
C ALA A 396 -14.28 1.36 -17.18
N SER A 397 -13.26 1.22 -16.34
CA SER A 397 -13.24 1.74 -14.97
C SER A 397 -11.86 2.32 -14.62
N VAL A 398 -11.80 3.09 -13.53
CA VAL A 398 -10.56 3.72 -13.08
C VAL A 398 -9.56 2.70 -12.51
N GLY A 399 -10.01 1.52 -12.08
CA GLY A 399 -9.20 0.50 -11.39
C GLY A 399 -7.86 0.19 -12.06
N PRO A 400 -7.82 -0.22 -13.34
CA PRO A 400 -6.55 -0.48 -14.04
C PRO A 400 -5.62 0.74 -14.17
N VAL A 401 -6.19 1.96 -14.17
CA VAL A 401 -5.41 3.20 -14.17
C VAL A 401 -4.77 3.44 -12.80
N VAL A 402 -5.49 3.15 -11.71
CA VAL A 402 -4.93 3.20 -10.34
C VAL A 402 -3.78 2.22 -10.20
N GLU A 403 -3.97 0.97 -10.63
CA GLU A 403 -2.94 -0.08 -10.58
C GLU A 403 -1.67 0.30 -11.37
N MET A 404 -1.85 0.92 -12.54
CA MET A 404 -0.74 1.50 -13.31
C MET A 404 -0.01 2.58 -12.52
N ILE A 405 -0.75 3.53 -11.91
CA ILE A 405 -0.13 4.62 -11.14
C ILE A 405 0.62 4.08 -9.92
N GLU A 406 0.09 3.08 -9.23
CA GLU A 406 0.74 2.43 -8.10
C GLU A 406 2.05 1.76 -8.51
N THR A 407 2.03 1.04 -9.63
CA THR A 407 3.21 0.39 -10.22
C THR A 407 4.27 1.43 -10.60
N VAL A 408 3.87 2.51 -11.27
CA VAL A 408 4.77 3.60 -11.64
C VAL A 408 5.34 4.31 -10.42
N ALA A 409 4.52 4.61 -9.42
CA ALA A 409 4.94 5.27 -8.19
C ALA A 409 5.96 4.43 -7.41
N LYS A 410 5.76 3.11 -7.35
CA LYS A 410 6.73 2.17 -6.78
C LYS A 410 8.07 2.26 -7.52
N ASN A 411 8.06 2.10 -8.83
CA ASN A 411 9.27 2.14 -9.66
C ASN A 411 10.00 3.49 -9.59
N CYS A 412 9.27 4.60 -9.50
CA CYS A 412 9.83 5.94 -9.38
C CYS A 412 10.56 6.15 -8.04
N ARG A 413 10.02 5.65 -6.93
CA ARG A 413 10.63 5.82 -5.61
C ARG A 413 11.96 5.10 -5.47
N ASP A 414 12.07 3.90 -6.04
CA ASP A 414 13.34 3.15 -6.09
C ASP A 414 14.45 3.93 -6.83
N LYS A 415 14.07 4.98 -7.59
CA LYS A 415 14.97 5.87 -8.34
C LYS A 415 15.06 7.28 -7.76
N GLY A 416 14.53 7.49 -6.56
CA GLY A 416 14.64 8.75 -5.79
C GLY A 416 13.57 9.80 -6.10
N PHE A 417 12.48 9.45 -6.78
CA PHE A 417 11.35 10.34 -7.00
C PHE A 417 10.31 10.16 -5.89
N VAL A 418 10.18 11.14 -5.00
CA VAL A 418 9.28 11.07 -3.82
C VAL A 418 8.11 12.04 -3.89
N HIS A 419 8.19 13.07 -4.73
CA HIS A 419 7.17 14.11 -4.83
C HIS A 419 6.09 13.75 -5.87
N ARG A 420 4.85 14.14 -5.58
CA ARG A 420 3.66 13.77 -6.38
C ARG A 420 3.71 14.30 -7.80
N ASN A 421 4.27 15.49 -8.03
CA ASN A 421 4.26 16.13 -9.34
C ASN A 421 5.10 15.36 -10.37
N GLU A 422 6.26 14.87 -9.96
CA GLU A 422 7.17 14.09 -10.79
C GLU A 422 6.58 12.72 -11.10
N ILE A 423 6.02 12.05 -10.08
CA ILE A 423 5.34 10.76 -10.24
C ILE A 423 4.14 10.93 -11.17
N ALA A 424 3.32 11.97 -11.00
CA ALA A 424 2.17 12.26 -11.86
C ALA A 424 2.58 12.44 -13.32
N LYS A 425 3.67 13.15 -13.61
CA LYS A 425 4.18 13.32 -14.98
C LYS A 425 4.60 11.99 -15.60
N ILE A 426 5.35 11.18 -14.88
CA ILE A 426 5.79 9.86 -15.37
C ILE A 426 4.60 8.92 -15.54
N ALA A 427 3.62 8.95 -14.62
CA ALA A 427 2.39 8.18 -14.72
C ALA A 427 1.53 8.61 -15.93
N THR A 428 1.44 9.91 -16.23
CA THR A 428 0.81 10.38 -17.47
C THR A 428 1.50 9.80 -18.69
N MET A 429 2.84 9.87 -18.78
CA MET A 429 3.56 9.26 -19.91
C MET A 429 3.30 7.75 -20.00
N SER A 430 3.30 7.06 -18.86
CA SER A 430 3.04 5.61 -18.79
C SER A 430 1.64 5.26 -19.27
N ALA A 431 0.63 6.09 -18.98
CA ALA A 431 -0.73 5.90 -19.49
C ALA A 431 -0.82 5.94 -21.03
N PHE A 432 0.04 6.73 -21.68
CA PHE A 432 0.04 6.89 -23.14
C PHE A 432 1.03 5.98 -23.87
N PHE A 433 2.11 5.53 -23.22
CA PHE A 433 3.18 4.76 -23.85
C PHE A 433 3.34 3.34 -23.29
N GLY A 434 2.56 2.96 -22.28
CA GLY A 434 2.59 1.67 -21.59
C GLY A 434 3.18 1.77 -20.19
N THR A 435 2.67 0.98 -19.25
CA THR A 435 3.08 1.01 -17.83
C THR A 435 4.57 0.71 -17.67
N GLY A 436 5.10 -0.22 -18.48
CA GLY A 436 6.51 -0.63 -18.49
C GLY A 436 7.41 0.11 -19.48
N PHE A 437 6.99 1.25 -20.05
CA PHE A 437 7.72 1.85 -21.17
C PHE A 437 9.14 2.33 -20.80
N LEU A 438 9.38 2.70 -19.54
CA LEU A 438 10.73 3.09 -19.08
C LEU A 438 11.71 1.91 -19.07
N GLN A 439 11.20 0.68 -18.94
CA GLN A 439 11.98 -0.55 -18.98
C GLN A 439 12.18 -1.07 -20.41
N ASP A 440 11.41 -0.58 -21.40
CA ASP A 440 11.54 -1.01 -22.79
C ASP A 440 12.97 -0.73 -23.28
N ALA A 441 13.62 -1.73 -23.87
CA ALA A 441 14.99 -1.63 -24.36
C ALA A 441 15.21 -0.42 -25.28
N ARG A 442 14.18 0.02 -26.01
CA ARG A 442 14.20 1.22 -26.88
C ARG A 442 14.31 2.53 -26.11
N VAL A 443 13.76 2.58 -24.90
CA VAL A 443 13.67 3.76 -24.03
C VAL A 443 14.74 3.76 -22.94
N GLN A 444 15.16 2.58 -22.48
CA GLN A 444 16.00 2.38 -21.30
C GLN A 444 17.26 3.27 -21.28
N SER A 445 18.02 3.32 -22.38
CA SER A 445 19.21 4.17 -22.47
C SER A 445 18.92 5.66 -22.26
N LEU A 446 17.74 6.13 -22.71
CA LEU A 446 17.31 7.49 -22.51
C LEU A 446 16.89 7.72 -21.05
N ALA A 447 16.13 6.80 -20.48
CA ALA A 447 15.74 6.84 -19.06
C ALA A 447 16.97 6.86 -18.15
N GLU A 448 17.98 6.02 -18.40
CA GLU A 448 19.23 6.01 -17.65
C GLU A 448 19.99 7.35 -17.75
N SER A 449 20.08 7.90 -18.96
CA SER A 449 20.79 9.17 -19.21
C SER A 449 20.09 10.41 -18.66
N CYS A 450 18.79 10.36 -18.37
CA CYS A 450 18.01 11.53 -17.98
C CYS A 450 17.35 11.33 -16.61
N LEU A 451 16.56 10.26 -16.48
CA LEU A 451 15.80 9.97 -15.27
C LEU A 451 16.64 9.40 -14.16
N TYR A 452 17.73 8.64 -14.38
CA TYR A 452 18.44 7.96 -13.29
C TYR A 452 19.74 8.65 -12.84
N GLN A 453 20.06 9.80 -13.42
CA GLN A 453 21.22 10.60 -12.99
C GLN A 453 20.93 11.33 -11.67
N SER A 454 21.67 10.99 -10.61
CA SER A 454 21.52 11.60 -9.28
C SER A 454 22.03 13.05 -9.17
N GLY A 455 22.75 13.55 -10.18
CA GLY A 455 23.36 14.90 -10.17
C GLY A 455 22.40 16.07 -10.45
N HIS A 456 21.13 15.80 -10.73
CA HIS A 456 20.11 16.82 -11.01
C HIS A 456 18.87 16.65 -10.12
N SER A 457 18.13 17.73 -9.89
CA SER A 457 16.87 17.66 -9.16
C SER A 457 15.85 16.77 -9.89
N PRO A 458 14.94 16.07 -9.17
CA PRO A 458 13.90 15.23 -9.76
C PRO A 458 13.09 15.93 -10.86
N VAL A 459 12.69 17.19 -10.64
CA VAL A 459 11.97 18.00 -11.65
C VAL A 459 12.77 18.13 -12.95
N LEU A 460 14.05 18.50 -12.86
CA LEU A 460 14.90 18.69 -14.03
C LEU A 460 15.16 17.37 -14.77
N ARG A 461 15.28 16.25 -14.03
CA ARG A 461 15.43 14.91 -14.61
C ARG A 461 14.23 14.54 -15.46
N VAL A 462 13.01 14.75 -14.95
CA VAL A 462 11.77 14.51 -15.70
C VAL A 462 11.68 15.42 -16.94
N GLN A 463 11.96 16.72 -16.80
CA GLN A 463 11.91 17.65 -17.93
C GLN A 463 12.92 17.29 -19.05
N LYS A 464 14.15 16.94 -18.67
CA LYS A 464 15.18 16.50 -19.63
C LYS A 464 14.75 15.22 -20.36
N PHE A 465 14.22 14.25 -19.61
CA PHE A 465 13.72 13.01 -20.19
C PHE A 465 12.57 13.27 -21.16
N GLU A 466 11.58 14.05 -20.75
CA GLU A 466 10.42 14.39 -21.58
C GLU A 466 10.86 15.05 -22.89
N ALA A 467 11.72 16.08 -22.82
CA ALA A 467 12.24 16.76 -24.01
C ALA A 467 12.99 15.81 -24.95
N ALA A 468 13.87 14.96 -24.40
CA ALA A 468 14.64 14.02 -25.19
C ALA A 468 13.78 12.88 -25.76
N PHE A 469 12.75 12.45 -25.05
CA PHE A 469 11.80 11.43 -25.50
C PHE A 469 10.95 11.97 -26.64
N GLN A 470 10.44 13.21 -26.51
CA GLN A 470 9.67 13.89 -27.56
C GLN A 470 10.51 14.17 -28.82
N ALA A 471 11.81 14.43 -28.68
CA ALA A 471 12.72 14.61 -29.81
C ALA A 471 13.10 13.29 -30.52
N SER A 472 12.78 12.14 -29.92
CA SER A 472 13.03 10.82 -30.50
C SER A 472 11.89 10.37 -31.44
N GLN A 473 12.07 9.24 -32.12
CA GLN A 473 11.01 8.62 -32.93
C GLN A 473 10.01 7.80 -32.09
N LEU A 474 10.32 7.56 -30.80
CA LEU A 474 9.58 6.63 -29.94
C LEU A 474 8.11 7.02 -29.70
N PRO A 475 7.75 8.31 -29.52
CA PRO A 475 6.33 8.70 -29.41
C PRO A 475 5.51 8.36 -30.65
N GLY A 476 6.15 8.31 -31.83
CA GLY A 476 5.52 7.90 -33.09
C GLY A 476 5.43 6.39 -33.28
N ILE A 477 6.01 5.60 -32.36
CA ILE A 477 6.07 4.13 -32.42
C ILE A 477 5.21 3.51 -31.31
N LEU A 478 5.47 3.90 -30.06
CA LEU A 478 4.80 3.34 -28.88
C LEU A 478 3.34 3.77 -28.84
N MET A 479 2.42 2.81 -28.76
CA MET A 479 0.97 3.01 -28.69
C MET A 479 0.37 3.83 -29.86
N ALA A 480 1.15 4.04 -30.92
CA ALA A 480 0.82 4.92 -32.03
C ALA A 480 -0.10 4.24 -33.06
N ASN A 481 -1.09 4.99 -33.55
CA ASN A 481 -2.01 4.52 -34.60
C ASN A 481 -1.28 4.20 -35.91
N ALA A 482 -0.25 4.97 -36.24
CA ALA A 482 0.56 4.72 -37.44
C ALA A 482 1.22 3.34 -37.39
N THR A 483 1.78 2.98 -36.23
CA THR A 483 2.41 1.67 -36.01
C THR A 483 1.39 0.54 -36.04
N LEU A 484 0.22 0.70 -35.41
CA LEU A 484 -0.85 -0.30 -35.52
C LEU A 484 -1.23 -0.58 -36.98
N LYS A 485 -1.39 0.47 -37.80
CA LYS A 485 -1.69 0.32 -39.23
C LYS A 485 -0.56 -0.39 -39.98
N GLN A 486 0.69 -0.08 -39.67
CA GLN A 486 1.86 -0.70 -40.29
C GLN A 486 2.01 -2.19 -39.93
N LEU A 487 1.51 -2.61 -38.77
CA LEU A 487 1.59 -4.01 -38.31
C LEU A 487 0.41 -4.89 -38.78
N LEU A 488 -0.69 -4.31 -39.29
CA LEU A 488 -1.83 -5.08 -39.82
C LEU A 488 -1.43 -6.13 -40.88
N PRO A 489 -0.59 -5.81 -41.89
CA PRO A 489 -0.14 -6.80 -42.87
C PRO A 489 0.64 -7.97 -42.24
N MET A 490 1.38 -7.73 -41.15
CA MET A 490 2.11 -8.79 -40.45
C MET A 490 1.15 -9.75 -39.75
N LEU A 491 0.06 -9.24 -39.17
CA LEU A 491 -0.98 -10.07 -38.58
C LEU A 491 -1.72 -10.90 -39.64
N GLU A 492 -1.94 -10.33 -40.83
CA GLU A 492 -2.53 -11.04 -41.97
C GLU A 492 -1.63 -12.19 -42.47
N GLN A 493 -0.32 -11.95 -42.57
CA GLN A 493 0.66 -12.99 -42.87
C GLN A 493 0.65 -14.11 -41.82
N GLY A 494 0.42 -13.76 -40.55
CA GLY A 494 0.26 -14.72 -39.45
C GLY A 494 -0.92 -15.69 -39.61
N MET A 495 -1.94 -15.31 -40.37
CA MET A 495 -3.12 -16.13 -40.67
C MET A 495 -2.91 -17.12 -41.84
N ALA A 496 -1.75 -17.09 -42.51
CA ALA A 496 -1.44 -18.02 -43.59
C ALA A 496 -1.22 -19.45 -43.07
N GLU A 497 -1.32 -20.46 -43.97
CA GLU A 497 -1.10 -21.88 -43.63
C GLU A 497 0.26 -22.15 -42.95
N LYS A 498 1.26 -21.29 -43.21
CA LYS A 498 2.54 -21.28 -42.53
C LYS A 498 2.79 -19.90 -41.90
N SER A 499 2.36 -19.73 -40.65
CA SER A 499 2.61 -18.52 -39.87
C SER A 499 4.11 -18.23 -39.75
N PRO A 500 4.51 -16.95 -39.71
CA PRO A 500 5.91 -16.59 -39.56
C PRO A 500 6.39 -16.91 -38.15
N GLY A 501 7.59 -17.48 -38.04
CA GLY A 501 8.25 -17.69 -36.76
C GLY A 501 8.89 -16.41 -36.21
N PRO A 502 9.34 -16.42 -34.93
CA PRO A 502 9.98 -15.27 -34.28
C PRO A 502 11.15 -14.66 -35.06
N ASP A 503 11.98 -15.50 -35.70
CA ASP A 503 13.13 -15.02 -36.47
C ASP A 503 12.73 -14.27 -37.74
N GLN A 504 11.62 -14.66 -38.39
CA GLN A 504 11.10 -13.94 -39.56
C GLN A 504 10.49 -12.59 -39.16
N VAL A 505 9.83 -12.52 -38.00
CA VAL A 505 9.33 -11.25 -37.45
C VAL A 505 10.50 -10.30 -37.14
N ARG A 506 11.62 -10.83 -36.63
CA ARG A 506 12.83 -10.07 -36.30
C ARG A 506 13.42 -9.34 -37.51
N GLU A 507 13.31 -9.88 -38.72
CA GLU A 507 13.80 -9.23 -39.95
C GLU A 507 13.12 -7.88 -40.21
N GLN A 508 11.90 -7.70 -39.69
CA GLN A 508 11.09 -6.49 -39.86
C GLN A 508 11.29 -5.44 -38.75
N PHE A 509 12.17 -5.72 -37.78
CA PHE A 509 12.41 -4.82 -36.64
C PHE A 509 13.04 -3.49 -37.00
N SER A 510 13.78 -3.40 -38.10
CA SER A 510 14.58 -2.21 -38.45
C SER A 510 13.74 -0.92 -38.55
N ALA A 511 12.44 -1.03 -38.81
CA ALA A 511 11.50 0.09 -38.84
C ALA A 511 11.05 0.57 -37.44
N PHE A 512 11.17 -0.25 -36.40
CA PHE A 512 10.55 -0.03 -35.07
C PHE A 512 11.53 -0.10 -33.90
N VAL A 513 12.64 -0.81 -34.08
CA VAL A 513 13.66 -1.09 -33.07
C VAL A 513 15.01 -0.66 -33.64
N PRO A 514 15.66 0.36 -33.07
CA PRO A 514 17.02 0.72 -33.47
C PRO A 514 17.96 -0.49 -33.36
N GLY A 515 18.81 -0.72 -34.36
CA GLY A 515 19.62 -1.95 -34.45
C GLY A 515 20.48 -2.25 -33.21
N LYS A 516 20.97 -1.21 -32.53
CA LYS A 516 21.71 -1.35 -31.25
C LYS A 516 20.87 -1.93 -30.10
N ASN A 517 19.55 -1.87 -30.18
CA ASN A 517 18.62 -2.30 -29.12
C ASN A 517 17.96 -3.66 -29.45
N THR A 518 18.13 -4.19 -30.65
CA THR A 518 17.49 -5.42 -31.13
C THR A 518 17.68 -6.61 -30.20
N ASN A 519 18.91 -6.89 -29.77
CA ASN A 519 19.17 -8.07 -28.93
C ASN A 519 18.55 -7.92 -27.53
N SER A 520 18.61 -6.72 -26.95
CA SER A 520 17.98 -6.45 -25.65
C SER A 520 16.47 -6.55 -25.73
N PHE A 521 15.87 -6.03 -26.80
CA PHE A 521 14.42 -6.11 -27.03
C PHE A 521 13.95 -7.57 -27.19
N VAL A 522 14.68 -8.38 -27.97
CA VAL A 522 14.39 -9.83 -28.10
C VAL A 522 14.55 -10.54 -26.75
N GLY A 523 15.56 -10.18 -25.95
CA GLY A 523 15.73 -10.69 -24.59
C GLY A 523 14.50 -10.44 -23.72
N GLN A 524 13.99 -9.21 -23.72
CA GLN A 524 12.77 -8.85 -22.98
C GLN A 524 11.53 -9.62 -23.48
N CYS A 525 11.41 -9.87 -24.79
CA CYS A 525 10.34 -10.72 -25.30
C CYS A 525 10.46 -12.16 -24.80
N ARG A 526 11.67 -12.73 -24.78
CA ARG A 526 11.90 -14.09 -24.28
C ARG A 526 11.56 -14.25 -22.81
N GLU A 527 11.94 -13.27 -21.98
CA GLU A 527 11.55 -13.23 -20.57
C GLU A 527 10.02 -13.24 -20.40
N ALA A 528 9.30 -12.48 -21.23
CA ALA A 528 7.83 -12.49 -21.23
C ALA A 528 7.27 -13.86 -21.67
N TRP A 529 7.89 -14.54 -22.63
CA TRP A 529 7.45 -15.87 -23.07
C TRP A 529 7.61 -16.92 -21.98
N GLU A 530 8.76 -16.92 -21.29
CA GLU A 530 9.01 -17.81 -20.16
C GLU A 530 8.01 -17.57 -19.03
N LYS A 531 7.80 -16.29 -18.68
CA LYS A 531 6.87 -15.89 -17.62
C LYS A 531 5.43 -16.28 -17.90
N HIS A 532 4.97 -16.13 -19.13
CA HIS A 532 3.57 -16.36 -19.54
C HIS A 532 3.36 -17.72 -20.25
N GLY A 533 4.37 -18.59 -20.28
CA GLY A 533 4.26 -19.93 -20.86
C GLY A 533 3.99 -19.96 -22.38
N LEU A 534 4.51 -18.98 -23.13
CA LEU A 534 4.32 -18.91 -24.58
C LEU A 534 5.27 -19.87 -25.30
N VAL A 535 4.81 -21.11 -25.49
CA VAL A 535 5.62 -22.22 -26.04
C VAL A 535 5.59 -22.34 -27.56
N SER A 536 4.50 -21.93 -28.22
CA SER A 536 4.38 -22.07 -29.67
C SER A 536 5.04 -20.93 -30.43
N GLU A 537 5.67 -21.23 -31.58
CA GLU A 537 6.25 -20.20 -32.46
C GLU A 537 5.22 -19.15 -32.87
N THR A 538 3.97 -19.57 -33.07
CA THR A 538 2.82 -18.69 -33.37
C THR A 538 2.57 -17.69 -32.26
N GLN A 539 2.52 -18.12 -30.99
CA GLN A 539 2.33 -17.22 -29.85
C GLN A 539 3.52 -16.28 -29.67
N GLN A 540 4.75 -16.79 -29.83
CA GLN A 540 5.97 -16.00 -29.69
C GLN A 540 6.06 -14.92 -30.78
N ALA A 541 5.75 -15.27 -32.03
CA ALA A 541 5.71 -14.33 -33.15
C ALA A 541 4.61 -13.27 -32.97
N ALA A 542 3.41 -13.69 -32.55
CA ALA A 542 2.31 -12.77 -32.24
C ALA A 542 2.69 -11.80 -31.10
N HIS A 543 3.32 -12.30 -30.03
CA HIS A 543 3.81 -11.47 -28.93
C HIS A 543 4.84 -10.45 -29.42
N MET A 544 5.81 -10.84 -30.25
CA MET A 544 6.78 -9.91 -30.81
C MET A 544 6.13 -8.80 -31.62
N ILE A 545 5.13 -9.13 -32.47
CA ILE A 545 4.40 -8.15 -33.26
C ILE A 545 3.68 -7.15 -32.34
N CYS A 546 3.00 -7.63 -31.30
CA CYS A 546 2.36 -6.75 -30.31
C CYS A 546 3.37 -5.90 -29.53
N ALA A 547 4.52 -6.47 -29.14
CA ALA A 547 5.55 -5.77 -28.38
C ALA A 547 6.15 -4.57 -29.14
N LEU A 548 6.18 -4.63 -30.48
CA LEU A 548 6.65 -3.51 -31.31
C LEU A 548 5.85 -2.23 -31.08
N VAL A 549 4.57 -2.33 -30.70
CA VAL A 549 3.71 -1.17 -30.42
C VAL A 549 3.38 -1.00 -28.94
N PHE A 550 3.27 -2.09 -28.16
CA PHE A 550 2.81 -2.06 -26.77
C PHE A 550 3.88 -2.31 -25.71
N THR A 551 5.15 -2.34 -26.11
CA THR A 551 6.31 -2.78 -25.30
C THR A 551 6.30 -4.29 -25.03
N PRO A 552 7.46 -4.91 -24.73
CA PRO A 552 7.51 -6.34 -24.39
C PRO A 552 6.69 -6.75 -23.15
N PHE A 553 6.35 -5.79 -22.29
CA PHE A 553 5.70 -6.02 -21.00
C PHE A 553 4.17 -5.97 -21.05
N PHE A 554 3.56 -5.83 -22.23
CA PHE A 554 2.11 -5.59 -22.34
C PHE A 554 1.23 -6.68 -21.72
N LEU A 555 1.72 -7.92 -21.58
CA LEU A 555 0.97 -9.00 -20.94
C LEU A 555 0.81 -8.80 -19.43
N ASP A 556 1.69 -8.01 -18.82
CA ASP A 556 1.64 -7.63 -17.40
C ASP A 556 1.10 -6.20 -17.21
N ASP A 557 0.77 -5.50 -18.29
CA ASP A 557 0.33 -4.12 -18.23
C ASP A 557 -1.18 -4.07 -17.91
N PRO A 558 -1.60 -3.47 -16.77
CA PRO A 558 -3.01 -3.37 -16.42
C PRO A 558 -3.82 -2.60 -17.47
N LEU A 559 -3.19 -1.74 -18.28
CA LEU A 559 -3.84 -1.01 -19.37
C LEU A 559 -4.03 -1.86 -20.64
N GLN A 560 -3.56 -3.11 -20.66
CA GLN A 560 -3.58 -4.00 -21.83
C GLN A 560 -4.29 -5.33 -21.53
N SER A 561 -5.19 -5.35 -20.55
CA SER A 561 -5.94 -6.54 -20.13
C SER A 561 -6.64 -7.27 -21.27
N VAL A 562 -7.19 -6.55 -22.26
CA VAL A 562 -7.81 -7.15 -23.45
C VAL A 562 -6.80 -7.99 -24.24
N LEU A 563 -5.57 -7.51 -24.43
CA LEU A 563 -4.53 -8.26 -25.13
C LEU A 563 -4.05 -9.45 -24.30
N ALA A 564 -3.84 -9.26 -23.00
CA ALA A 564 -3.47 -10.35 -22.10
C ALA A 564 -4.51 -11.48 -22.13
N ASP A 565 -5.80 -11.14 -22.11
CA ASP A 565 -6.89 -12.11 -22.24
C ASP A 565 -6.88 -12.86 -23.58
N LEU A 566 -6.54 -12.20 -24.69
CA LEU A 566 -6.41 -12.87 -25.98
C LEU A 566 -5.30 -13.92 -25.96
N PHE A 567 -4.14 -13.61 -25.39
CA PHE A 567 -3.03 -14.56 -25.27
C PHE A 567 -3.32 -15.70 -24.31
N ALA A 568 -4.08 -15.44 -23.23
CA ALA A 568 -4.42 -16.45 -22.24
C ALA A 568 -5.53 -17.42 -22.72
N ARG A 569 -6.50 -16.94 -23.49
CA ARG A 569 -7.73 -17.70 -23.81
C ARG A 569 -7.83 -18.20 -25.25
N GLN A 570 -7.16 -17.55 -26.21
CA GLN A 570 -7.27 -17.97 -27.61
C GLN A 570 -6.30 -19.11 -27.92
N PRO A 571 -6.74 -20.12 -28.69
CA PRO A 571 -5.82 -21.11 -29.20
C PRO A 571 -4.87 -20.47 -30.23
N PRO A 572 -3.62 -20.97 -30.37
CA PRO A 572 -2.60 -20.32 -31.20
C PRO A 572 -3.03 -20.04 -32.64
N ASP A 573 -3.83 -20.92 -33.25
CA ASP A 573 -4.35 -20.84 -34.62
C ASP A 573 -5.32 -19.67 -34.85
N ARG A 574 -5.97 -19.17 -33.79
CA ARG A 574 -6.93 -18.05 -33.87
C ARG A 574 -6.35 -16.72 -33.40
N LEU A 575 -5.20 -16.74 -32.73
CA LEU A 575 -4.62 -15.58 -32.07
C LEU A 575 -4.39 -14.40 -33.04
N PHE A 576 -3.81 -14.66 -34.22
CA PHE A 576 -3.58 -13.61 -35.23
C PHE A 576 -4.85 -12.92 -35.70
N ALA A 577 -5.92 -13.70 -35.94
CA ALA A 577 -7.20 -13.15 -36.35
C ALA A 577 -7.81 -12.27 -35.25
N SER A 578 -7.78 -12.73 -33.99
CA SER A 578 -8.27 -11.95 -32.85
C SER A 578 -7.47 -10.67 -32.62
N LEU A 579 -6.14 -10.72 -32.74
CA LEU A 579 -5.27 -9.56 -32.64
C LEU A 579 -5.55 -8.54 -33.74
N LYS A 580 -5.78 -9.00 -34.98
CA LYS A 580 -6.16 -8.12 -36.09
C LYS A 580 -7.48 -7.40 -35.81
N THR A 581 -8.50 -8.13 -35.34
CA THR A 581 -9.78 -7.54 -34.95
C THR A 581 -9.61 -6.50 -33.85
N GLU A 582 -8.80 -6.78 -32.83
CA GLU A 582 -8.52 -5.85 -31.74
C GLU A 582 -7.77 -4.60 -32.23
N PHE A 583 -6.79 -4.75 -33.14
CA PHE A 583 -6.07 -3.62 -33.72
C PHE A 583 -7.02 -2.71 -34.52
N LEU A 584 -7.92 -3.29 -35.32
CA LEU A 584 -8.93 -2.55 -36.07
C LEU A 584 -9.90 -1.81 -35.14
N ARG A 585 -10.40 -2.47 -34.09
CA ARG A 585 -11.25 -1.83 -33.06
C ARG A 585 -10.56 -0.62 -32.43
N ARG A 586 -9.27 -0.75 -32.09
CA ARG A 586 -8.49 0.38 -31.54
C ARG A 586 -8.34 1.53 -32.52
N LEU A 587 -8.22 1.24 -33.81
CA LEU A 587 -8.11 2.25 -34.87
C LEU A 587 -9.43 2.93 -35.19
N GLU A 588 -10.57 2.27 -34.97
CA GLU A 588 -11.91 2.85 -35.18
C GLU A 588 -12.32 3.82 -34.07
N ILE A 589 -11.83 3.61 -32.84
CA ILE A 589 -12.13 4.47 -31.68
C ILE A 589 -11.20 5.70 -31.64
N ALA A 590 -10.00 5.57 -32.20
CA ALA A 590 -8.97 6.61 -32.21
C ALA A 590 -9.24 7.69 -33.26
#